data_AF-A0A5X9FL90-F1
#
_entry.id   AF-A0A5X9FL90-F1
#
_cell.length_a   1.000
_cell.length_b   1.000
_cell.length_c   1.000
_cell.angle_alpha   90.00
_cell.angle_beta   90.00
_cell.angle_gamma   90.00
#
_symmetry.space_group_name_H-M   'P 1'
#
loop_
_entity.id
_entity.type
_entity.pdbx_description
1 polymer ?
#
loop_
_entity_poly.entity_id
_entity_poly.type
_entity_poly.pdbx_seq_one_letter_code
_entity_poly.pdbx_strand_id
1 'polypeptide(L)'
;MKLLTIILLMVPCLWNAQSRAQQNTSVVITASLKDISGCLSDYLGKAGYSLGNITHFAGIGDELPVFSHQNNRITGVYWITSSLYGNREKVVGIYRANEESLPCLLQIVHDCKKTLAFREEVQ
;
A
#
# COMPACT_ATOMS: atom_id res chain seq x y z
N MET A 1 -22.08 22.48 28.56
CA MET A 1 -21.76 21.09 28.20
C MET A 1 -21.80 20.94 26.67
N LYS A 2 -20.71 21.31 25.99
CA LYS A 2 -20.52 21.15 24.54
C LYS A 2 -19.08 20.68 24.35
N LEU A 3 -18.83 19.40 24.57
CA LEU A 3 -17.49 18.82 24.46
C LEU A 3 -17.50 17.36 24.03
N LEU A 4 -18.61 16.89 23.44
CA LEU A 4 -18.81 15.48 23.06
C LEU A 4 -18.95 15.26 21.56
N THR A 5 -18.69 16.27 20.72
CA THR A 5 -18.95 16.20 19.27
C THR A 5 -17.73 16.50 18.41
N ILE A 6 -16.52 16.21 18.90
CA ILE A 6 -15.28 16.29 18.11
C ILE A 6 -14.42 15.06 18.42
N ILE A 7 -14.93 13.86 18.11
CA ILE A 7 -14.10 12.67 17.90
C ILE A 7 -14.61 12.02 16.61
N LEU A 8 -14.54 12.80 15.53
CA LEU A 8 -14.74 12.35 14.16
C LEU A 8 -13.37 12.28 13.50
N LEU A 9 -13.11 11.18 12.79
CA LEU A 9 -12.19 11.07 11.64
C LEU A 9 -10.67 11.14 11.90
N MET A 10 -10.05 10.18 12.58
CA MET A 10 -8.59 9.95 12.42
C MET A 10 -8.13 8.51 12.73
N VAL A 11 -8.94 7.47 12.48
CA VAL A 11 -8.37 6.10 12.50
C VAL A 11 -8.90 5.24 11.35
N PRO A 12 -8.34 5.37 10.13
CA PRO A 12 -8.78 4.57 8.99
C PRO A 12 -8.37 3.09 9.08
N CYS A 13 -7.58 2.66 10.07
CA CYS A 13 -7.05 1.30 10.13
C CYS A 13 -7.52 0.46 11.34
N LEU A 14 -8.52 0.92 12.10
CA LEU A 14 -9.15 0.11 13.16
C LEU A 14 -10.46 -0.50 12.65
N TRP A 15 -10.39 -1.45 11.72
CA TRP A 15 -11.52 -2.35 11.49
C TRP A 15 -11.07 -3.78 11.21
N ASN A 16 -11.46 -4.65 12.16
CA ASN A 16 -11.60 -6.10 12.08
C ASN A 16 -10.32 -6.90 11.77
N ALA A 17 -9.70 -7.42 12.84
CA ALA A 17 -8.80 -8.57 12.77
C ALA A 17 -9.61 -9.82 12.37
N GLN A 18 -9.83 -10.01 11.06
CA GLN A 18 -10.23 -11.30 10.51
C GLN A 18 -8.95 -12.14 10.37
N SER A 19 -8.86 -13.20 11.17
CA SER A 19 -7.84 -14.23 10.98
C SER A 19 -7.96 -14.78 9.56
N ARG A 20 -6.98 -14.47 8.71
CA ARG A 20 -6.85 -15.00 7.36
C ARG A 20 -5.49 -15.64 7.24
N ALA A 21 -5.49 -16.90 6.80
CA ALA A 21 -4.33 -17.53 6.18
C ALA A 21 -3.64 -16.50 5.29
N GLN A 22 -2.31 -16.45 5.37
CA GLN A 22 -1.41 -15.52 4.67
C GLN A 22 -1.59 -15.65 3.14
N GLN A 23 -2.72 -15.15 2.62
CA GLN A 23 -2.96 -15.03 1.20
C GLN A 23 -2.05 -13.91 0.75
N ASN A 24 -1.03 -14.26 -0.06
CA ASN A 24 -0.25 -13.32 -0.83
C ASN A 24 -1.22 -12.53 -1.72
N THR A 25 -1.77 -11.46 -1.16
CA THR A 25 -2.76 -10.64 -1.83
C THR A 25 -1.98 -9.71 -2.72
N SER A 26 -1.95 -10.05 -4.00
CA SER A 26 -1.37 -9.21 -5.04
C SER A 26 -2.48 -8.46 -5.78
N VAL A 27 -2.23 -7.20 -6.10
CA VAL A 27 -3.14 -6.35 -6.84
C VAL A 27 -2.50 -5.96 -8.17
N VAL A 28 -3.21 -6.16 -9.27
CA VAL A 28 -2.78 -5.69 -10.59
C VAL A 28 -3.20 -4.23 -10.78
N ILE A 29 -2.24 -3.39 -11.16
CA ILE A 29 -2.39 -1.95 -11.40
C ILE A 29 -1.77 -1.61 -12.77
N THR A 30 -2.53 -0.93 -13.62
CA THR A 30 -2.03 -0.38 -14.89
C THR A 30 -1.49 1.01 -14.62
N ALA A 31 -0.18 1.13 -14.41
CA ALA A 31 0.49 2.40 -14.14
C ALA A 31 2.01 2.22 -14.19
N SER A 32 2.76 3.33 -14.33
CA SER A 32 4.21 3.28 -14.19
C SER A 32 4.61 2.98 -12.75
N LEU A 33 5.79 2.39 -12.54
CA LEU A 33 6.35 2.17 -11.21
C LEU A 33 6.44 3.47 -10.40
N LYS A 34 6.80 4.58 -11.08
CA LYS A 34 6.86 5.91 -10.47
C LYS A 34 5.50 6.34 -9.94
N ASP A 35 4.44 6.18 -10.73
CA ASP A 35 3.09 6.58 -10.33
C ASP A 35 2.57 5.72 -9.19
N ILE A 36 2.83 4.40 -9.23
CA ILE A 36 2.49 3.48 -8.14
C ILE A 36 3.21 3.88 -6.87
N SER A 37 4.54 4.07 -6.91
CA SER A 37 5.34 4.41 -5.73
C SER A 37 4.94 5.76 -5.12
N GLY A 38 4.68 6.78 -5.94
CA GLY A 38 4.21 8.09 -5.47
C GLY A 38 2.84 7.99 -4.80
N CYS A 39 1.91 7.28 -5.45
CA CYS A 39 0.58 7.05 -4.92
C CYS A 39 0.59 6.25 -3.59
N LEU A 40 1.41 5.19 -3.48
CA LEU A 40 1.61 4.47 -2.23
C LEU A 40 2.18 5.40 -1.15
N SER A 41 3.20 6.19 -1.47
CA SER A 41 3.79 7.15 -0.54
C SER A 41 2.78 8.15 0.01
N ASP A 42 1.90 8.68 -0.83
CA ASP A 42 0.86 9.64 -0.44
C ASP A 42 -0.13 9.04 0.57
N TYR A 43 -0.57 7.81 0.34
CA TYR A 43 -1.52 7.12 1.22
C TYR A 43 -0.85 6.63 2.51
N LEU A 44 0.38 6.13 2.44
CA LEU A 44 1.18 5.72 3.60
C LEU A 44 1.43 6.90 4.54
N GLY A 45 1.81 8.06 4.00
CA GLY A 45 2.07 9.26 4.79
C GLY A 45 0.86 9.66 5.63
N LYS A 46 -0.35 9.58 5.05
CA LYS A 46 -1.62 9.84 5.76
C LYS A 46 -1.94 8.80 6.83
N ALA A 47 -1.43 7.58 6.68
CA ALA A 47 -1.65 6.47 7.60
C ALA A 47 -0.56 6.32 8.68
N GLY A 48 0.42 7.23 8.74
CA GLY A 48 1.51 7.18 9.73
C GLY A 48 2.65 6.23 9.35
N TYR A 49 2.84 6.01 8.05
CA TYR A 49 3.94 5.23 7.50
C TYR A 49 4.76 6.04 6.49
N SER A 50 5.95 5.56 6.16
CA SER A 50 6.76 6.06 5.05
C SER A 50 7.19 4.93 4.13
N LEU A 51 7.26 5.26 2.84
CA LEU A 51 7.80 4.36 1.82
C LEU A 51 9.32 4.55 1.76
N GLY A 52 10.05 3.46 1.90
CA GLY A 52 11.50 3.47 1.78
C GLY A 52 11.99 3.52 0.34
N ASN A 53 13.31 3.57 0.21
CA ASN A 53 13.97 3.56 -1.09
C ASN A 53 13.72 2.23 -1.81
N ILE A 54 13.56 2.34 -3.12
CA ILE A 54 13.46 1.20 -4.01
C ILE A 54 14.74 0.37 -4.00
N THR A 55 14.58 -0.95 -3.90
CA THR A 55 15.65 -1.91 -4.16
C THR A 55 15.25 -2.79 -5.33
N HIS A 56 16.01 -2.73 -6.42
CA HIS A 56 15.74 -3.50 -7.63
C HIS A 56 16.43 -4.87 -7.58
N PHE A 57 15.67 -5.93 -7.81
CA PHE A 57 16.17 -7.29 -7.96
C PHE A 57 15.90 -7.81 -9.37
N ALA A 58 16.97 -8.02 -10.13
CA ALA A 58 16.88 -8.50 -11.51
C ALA A 58 16.12 -9.83 -11.58
N GLY A 59 15.12 -9.89 -12.46
CA GLY A 59 14.27 -11.07 -12.66
C GLY A 59 13.21 -11.33 -11.58
N ILE A 60 13.19 -10.52 -10.51
CA ILE A 60 12.21 -10.65 -9.41
C ILE A 60 11.27 -9.45 -9.42
N GLY A 61 11.80 -8.23 -9.39
CA GLY A 61 11.03 -6.99 -9.34
C GLY A 61 11.64 -5.98 -8.38
N ASP A 62 10.83 -5.00 -8.02
CA ASP A 62 11.20 -3.86 -7.19
C ASP A 62 10.62 -4.02 -5.79
N GLU A 63 11.44 -3.77 -4.78
CA GLU A 63 11.02 -3.81 -3.39
C GLU A 63 11.04 -2.43 -2.76
N LEU A 64 9.98 -2.11 -2.03
CA LEU A 64 9.79 -0.84 -1.33
C LEU A 64 9.41 -1.14 0.12
N PRO A 65 10.35 -1.04 1.07
CA PRO A 65 10.06 -1.29 2.48
C PRO A 65 9.14 -0.20 3.04
N VAL A 66 8.26 -0.58 3.97
CA VAL A 66 7.35 0.34 4.63
C VAL A 66 7.77 0.52 6.08
N PHE A 67 8.01 1.76 6.49
CA PHE A 67 8.40 2.11 7.86
C PHE A 67 7.23 2.68 8.64
N SER A 68 6.95 2.14 9.82
CA SER A 68 5.98 2.71 10.75
C SER A 68 6.60 3.87 11.52
N HIS A 69 5.95 5.03 11.53
CA HIS A 69 6.39 6.17 12.35
C HIS A 69 6.24 5.88 13.84
N GLN A 70 5.24 5.08 14.23
CA GLN A 70 4.98 4.72 15.62
C GLN A 70 6.03 3.74 16.15
N ASN A 71 6.35 2.71 15.37
CA ASN A 71 7.20 1.61 15.83
C ASN A 71 8.68 1.79 15.44
N ASN A 72 8.99 2.82 14.63
CA ASN A 72 10.32 3.10 14.08
C ASN A 72 11.00 1.86 13.48
N ARG A 73 10.22 1.05 12.76
CA ARG A 73 10.64 -0.24 12.20
C ARG A 73 9.95 -0.50 10.88
N ILE A 74 10.56 -1.37 10.07
CA ILE A 74 9.93 -1.93 8.87
C ILE A 74 8.76 -2.79 9.31
N THR A 75 7.58 -2.50 8.77
CA THR A 75 6.30 -3.14 9.12
C THR A 75 5.77 -4.03 8.00
N GLY A 76 6.35 -3.93 6.80
CA GLY A 76 6.02 -4.71 5.62
C GLY A 76 6.87 -4.26 4.42
N VAL A 77 6.79 -4.99 3.32
CA VAL A 77 7.48 -4.66 2.06
C VAL A 77 6.48 -4.78 0.92
N TYR A 78 6.36 -3.72 0.12
CA TYR A 78 5.70 -3.80 -1.17
C TYR A 78 6.67 -4.40 -2.19
N TRP A 79 6.20 -5.41 -2.91
CA TRP A 79 6.90 -6.01 -4.04
C TRP A 79 6.15 -5.69 -5.32
N ILE A 80 6.82 -5.07 -6.28
CA ILE A 80 6.23 -4.62 -7.54
C ILE A 80 6.96 -5.29 -8.70
N THR A 81 6.23 -5.99 -9.55
CA THR A 81 6.80 -6.63 -10.74
C THR A 81 5.93 -6.38 -11.96
N SER A 82 6.47 -6.60 -13.16
CA SER A 82 5.67 -6.55 -14.38
C SER A 82 4.68 -7.72 -14.42
N SER A 83 3.46 -7.45 -14.89
CA SER A 83 2.49 -8.49 -15.24
C SER A 83 3.01 -9.32 -16.41
N LEU A 84 2.64 -10.60 -16.44
CA LEU A 84 2.89 -11.47 -17.59
C LEU A 84 1.94 -11.17 -18.77
N TYR A 85 0.84 -10.46 -18.51
CA TYR A 85 -0.27 -10.29 -19.46
C TYR A 85 -0.35 -8.90 -20.08
N GLY A 86 0.32 -7.90 -19.50
CA GLY A 86 0.26 -6.52 -19.96
C GLY A 86 1.60 -5.80 -19.79
N ASN A 87 2.08 -5.18 -20.87
CA ASN A 87 3.32 -4.40 -20.90
C ASN A 87 3.30 -3.18 -19.94
N ARG A 88 2.12 -2.66 -19.61
CA ARG A 88 1.91 -1.55 -18.66
C ARG A 88 1.35 -1.97 -17.30
N GLU A 89 0.98 -3.25 -17.17
CA GLU A 89 0.44 -3.77 -15.93
C GLU A 89 1.56 -4.13 -14.97
N LYS A 90 1.38 -3.75 -13.71
CA LYS A 90 2.25 -4.13 -12.60
C LYS A 90 1.47 -4.93 -11.58
N VAL A 91 2.09 -5.96 -11.05
CA VAL A 91 1.59 -6.74 -9.92
C VAL A 91 2.22 -6.18 -8.65
N VAL A 92 1.40 -5.72 -7.72
CA VAL A 92 1.81 -5.18 -6.42
C VAL A 92 1.42 -6.17 -5.33
N GLY A 93 2.39 -6.83 -4.72
CA GLY A 93 2.22 -7.71 -3.58
C GLY A 93 2.73 -7.08 -2.29
N ILE A 94 2.39 -7.72 -1.17
CA ILE A 94 2.89 -7.36 0.16
C ILE A 94 3.46 -8.61 0.81
N TYR A 95 4.66 -8.51 1.37
CA TYR A 95 5.27 -9.60 2.12
C TYR A 95 6.02 -9.06 3.35
N ARG A 96 6.37 -9.96 4.29
CA ARG A 96 6.96 -9.62 5.60
C ARG A 96 6.17 -8.54 6.36
N ALA A 97 4.88 -8.41 6.08
CA ALA A 97 4.01 -7.54 6.83
C ALA A 97 3.69 -8.18 8.18
N ASN A 98 3.79 -7.40 9.26
CA ASN A 98 3.26 -7.86 10.55
C ASN A 98 1.71 -7.87 10.50
N GLU A 99 1.10 -8.67 11.37
CA GLU A 99 -0.36 -8.89 11.37
C GLU A 99 -1.15 -7.60 11.60
N GLU A 100 -0.61 -6.68 12.41
CA GLU A 100 -1.25 -5.41 12.76
C GLU A 100 -1.32 -4.44 11.57
N SER A 101 -0.25 -4.34 10.76
CA SER A 101 -0.18 -3.39 9.65
C SER A 101 -0.76 -3.94 8.35
N LEU A 102 -0.77 -5.26 8.16
CA LEU A 102 -1.17 -5.89 6.90
C LEU A 102 -2.53 -5.40 6.37
N PRO A 103 -3.62 -5.32 7.18
CA PRO A 103 -4.90 -4.82 6.68
C PRO A 103 -4.81 -3.38 6.14
N CYS A 104 -4.08 -2.52 6.84
CA CYS A 104 -3.86 -1.13 6.46
C CYS A 104 -3.06 -1.03 5.15
N LEU A 105 -1.97 -1.80 5.05
CA LEU A 105 -1.13 -1.82 3.85
C LEU A 105 -1.87 -2.36 2.62
N LEU A 106 -2.74 -3.36 2.79
CA LEU A 106 -3.60 -3.88 1.72
C LEU A 106 -4.60 -2.84 1.26
N GLN A 107 -5.27 -2.17 2.19
CA GLN A 107 -6.24 -1.12 1.88
C GLN A 107 -5.58 0.00 1.07
N ILE A 108 -4.37 0.41 1.44
CA ILE A 108 -3.59 1.43 0.73
C ILE A 108 -3.32 1.03 -0.73
N VAL A 109 -2.97 -0.23 -1.01
CA VAL A 109 -2.77 -0.70 -2.40
C VAL A 109 -4.07 -0.61 -3.19
N HIS A 110 -5.19 -0.99 -2.59
CA HIS A 110 -6.50 -0.92 -3.23
C HIS A 110 -6.95 0.52 -3.52
N ASP A 111 -6.75 1.44 -2.57
CA ASP A 111 -7.08 2.84 -2.77
C ASP A 111 -6.19 3.46 -3.83
N CYS A 112 -4.90 3.13 -3.81
CA CYS A 112 -3.97 3.57 -4.83
C CYS A 112 -4.36 3.10 -6.24
N LYS A 113 -4.77 1.83 -6.38
CA LYS A 113 -5.30 1.29 -7.64
C LYS A 113 -6.48 2.11 -8.15
N LYS A 114 -7.45 2.43 -7.29
CA LYS A 114 -8.63 3.21 -7.66
C LYS A 114 -8.25 4.62 -8.11
N THR A 115 -7.34 5.28 -7.39
CA THR A 115 -6.86 6.62 -7.75
C THR A 115 -6.17 6.64 -9.11
N LEU A 116 -5.31 5.65 -9.38
CA LEU A 116 -4.59 5.59 -10.65
C LEU A 116 -5.51 5.26 -11.82
N ALA A 117 -6.46 4.34 -11.65
CA ALA A 117 -7.47 4.04 -12.67
C ALA A 117 -8.30 5.28 -13.02
N PHE A 118 -8.78 6.03 -12.01
CA PHE A 118 -9.53 7.27 -12.25
C PHE A 118 -8.71 8.33 -13.01
N ARG A 119 -7.39 8.41 -12.77
CA ARG A 119 -6.51 9.33 -13.51
C ARG A 119 -6.38 8.95 -14.99
N GLU A 120 -6.38 7.66 -15.33
CA GLU A 120 -6.34 7.20 -16.72
C GLU A 120 -7.66 7.47 -17.46
N GLU A 121 -8.82 7.40 -16.78
CA GLU A 121 -10.14 7.64 -17.40
C GLU A 121 -10.42 9.10 -17.76
N VAL A 122 -9.74 10.05 -17.10
CA VAL A 122 -9.96 11.49 -17.25
C VAL A 122 -8.92 12.15 -18.20
N GLN A 123 -7.92 11.39 -18.65
CA GLN A 123 -6.91 11.83 -19.62
C GLN A 123 -7.31 11.49 -21.06
#